data_AF-A0A538RR89-F1
#
_entry.id   AF-A0A538RR89-F1
#
_cell.length_a   1.000
_cell.length_b   1.000
_cell.length_c   1.000
_cell.angle_alpha   90.00
_cell.angle_beta   90.00
_cell.angle_gamma   90.00
#
_symmetry.space_group_name_H-M   'P 1'
#
loop_
_entity.id
_entity.type
_entity.pdbx_description
1 polymer ?
#
loop_
_entity_poly.entity_id
_entity_poly.type
_entity_poly.pdbx_seq_one_letter_code
_entity_poly.pdbx_strand_id
1 'polypeptide(L)'
;MSLELLGRIQQELSITGSAIYETVLALAERANRKIQVLRLHRQASNLLSQIEQGHGELGRQIAALCAKRPPFSHESPLSRDQLERFLGQAGDRIQQLKRTLLSVDSHIHELKLETIHHELLTLQQDLSLRWAAIERFPVVQGSPVTGRTLAEVALPASVRLVTVLRGPFLVPPDDALVLRVDDVLVMVGLQADLAQVAAEFTQARSAKPA
;
A
#
# COMPACT_ATOMS: atom_id res chain seq x y z
N MET A 1 10.94 49.60 21.72
CA MET A 1 9.74 48.71 21.70
C MET A 1 9.22 48.39 20.29
N SER A 2 9.33 49.26 19.27
CA SER A 2 8.85 48.94 17.90
C SER A 2 9.73 47.95 17.12
N LEU A 3 11.06 47.97 17.33
CA LEU A 3 12.01 47.10 16.63
C LEU A 3 11.90 45.62 17.03
N GLU A 4 11.54 45.33 18.28
CA GLU A 4 11.32 43.95 18.76
C GLU A 4 10.03 43.35 18.20
N LEU A 5 9.00 44.16 17.98
CA LEU A 5 7.74 43.75 17.34
C LEU A 5 7.94 43.45 15.85
N LEU A 6 8.69 44.28 15.12
CA LEU A 6 9.06 44.00 13.73
C LEU A 6 9.91 42.73 13.60
N GLY A 7 10.88 42.54 14.51
CA GLY A 7 11.70 41.34 14.55
C GLY A 7 10.87 40.07 14.77
N ARG A 8 9.91 40.10 15.69
CA ARG A 8 9.00 38.97 15.94
C ARG A 8 8.06 38.68 14.77
N ILE A 9 7.49 39.71 14.15
CA ILE A 9 6.63 39.55 12.96
C ILE A 9 7.42 38.97 11.78
N GLN A 10 8.65 39.43 11.54
CA GLN A 10 9.52 38.88 10.51
C GLN A 10 9.87 37.41 10.78
N GLN A 11 10.13 37.07 12.04
CA GLN A 11 10.48 35.72 12.46
C GLN A 11 9.28 34.77 12.33
N GLU A 12 8.08 35.18 12.78
CA GLU A 12 6.85 34.41 12.60
C GLU A 12 6.46 34.25 11.12
N LEU A 13 6.60 35.30 10.31
CA LEU A 13 6.37 35.23 8.85
C LEU A 13 7.37 34.32 8.15
N SER A 14 8.65 34.33 8.56
CA SER A 14 9.66 33.43 8.02
C SER A 14 9.38 31.97 8.37
N ILE A 15 8.95 31.70 9.61
CA ILE A 15 8.58 30.36 10.06
C ILE A 15 7.33 29.87 9.31
N THR A 16 6.32 30.73 9.16
CA THR A 16 5.08 30.40 8.45
C THR A 16 5.33 30.22 6.95
N GLY A 17 6.16 31.07 6.35
CA GLY A 17 6.55 30.98 4.94
C GLY A 17 7.35 29.71 4.63
N SER A 18 8.26 29.31 5.52
CA SER A 18 8.99 28.04 5.42
C SER A 18 8.03 26.84 5.48
N ALA A 19 7.10 26.84 6.43
CA ALA A 19 6.12 25.77 6.56
C ALA A 19 5.21 25.63 5.33
N ILE A 20 4.79 26.76 4.73
CA ILE A 20 4.00 26.75 3.49
C ILE A 20 4.82 26.18 2.33
N TYR A 21 6.08 26.61 2.19
CA TYR A 21 6.96 26.11 1.15
C TYR A 21 7.17 24.60 1.24
N GLU A 22 7.48 24.09 2.44
CA GLU A 22 7.65 22.66 2.69
C GLU A 22 6.37 21.87 2.38
N THR A 23 5.20 22.42 2.74
CA THR A 23 3.90 21.79 2.45
C THR A 23 3.65 21.71 0.94
N VAL A 24 3.92 22.78 0.20
CA VAL A 24 3.74 22.82 -1.26
C VAL A 24 4.72 21.86 -1.93
N LEU A 25 5.97 21.81 -1.47
CA LEU A 25 6.98 20.89 -1.98
C LEU A 25 6.56 19.43 -1.76
N ALA A 26 6.14 19.07 -0.54
CA ALA A 26 5.68 17.73 -0.21
C ALA A 26 4.46 17.31 -1.05
N LEU A 27 3.49 18.23 -1.26
CA LEU A 27 2.35 17.99 -2.14
C LEU A 27 2.76 17.78 -3.59
N ALA A 28 3.71 18.59 -4.10
CA ALA A 28 4.23 18.47 -5.45
C ALA A 28 4.97 17.14 -5.66
N GLU A 29 5.82 16.74 -4.72
CA GLU A 29 6.52 15.44 -4.75
C GLU A 29 5.52 14.28 -4.74
N ARG A 30 4.50 14.34 -3.87
CA ARG A 30 3.45 13.32 -3.79
C ARG A 30 2.64 13.22 -5.08
N ALA A 31 2.27 14.37 -5.67
CA ALA A 31 1.57 14.42 -6.94
C ALA A 31 2.44 13.83 -8.07
N ASN A 32 3.71 14.19 -8.12
CA ASN A 32 4.65 13.69 -9.12
C ASN A 32 4.80 12.16 -9.05
N ARG A 33 5.02 11.60 -7.85
CA ARG A 33 5.07 10.14 -7.63
C ARG A 33 3.78 9.45 -8.10
N LYS A 34 2.61 10.03 -7.79
CA LYS A 34 1.32 9.47 -8.22
C LYS A 34 1.14 9.49 -9.74
N ILE A 35 1.55 10.57 -10.40
CA ILE A 35 1.53 10.67 -11.87
C ILE A 35 2.47 9.63 -12.49
N GLN A 36 3.66 9.43 -11.93
CA GLN A 36 4.62 8.42 -12.40
C GLN A 36 4.03 7.01 -12.31
N VAL A 37 3.40 6.64 -11.19
CA VAL A 37 2.72 5.35 -11.03
C VAL A 37 1.57 5.19 -12.02
N LEU A 38 0.75 6.23 -12.24
CA LEU A 38 -0.34 6.21 -13.22
C LEU A 38 0.17 6.03 -14.65
N ARG A 39 1.28 6.68 -15.01
CA ARG A 39 1.92 6.54 -16.32
C ARG A 39 2.38 5.11 -16.55
N LEU A 40 2.98 4.48 -15.54
CA LEU A 40 3.40 3.07 -15.62
C LEU A 40 2.21 2.12 -15.71
N HIS A 41 1.12 2.34 -14.97
CA HIS A 41 -0.11 1.54 -15.13
C HIS A 41 -0.69 1.68 -16.53
N ARG A 42 -0.71 2.89 -17.10
CA ARG A 42 -1.16 3.09 -18.48
C ARG A 42 -0.27 2.34 -19.48
N GLN A 43 1.05 2.31 -19.25
CA GLN A 43 1.98 1.52 -20.05
C GLN A 43 1.68 0.01 -19.93
N ALA A 44 1.45 -0.49 -18.72
CA ALA A 44 1.07 -1.88 -18.50
C ALA A 44 -0.25 -2.25 -19.20
N SER A 45 -1.30 -1.41 -19.09
CA SER A 45 -2.57 -1.59 -19.80
C SER A 45 -2.38 -1.64 -21.32
N ASN A 46 -1.54 -0.75 -21.86
CA ASN A 46 -1.23 -0.74 -23.30
C ASN A 46 -0.51 -2.02 -23.73
N LEU A 47 0.45 -2.51 -22.94
CA LEU A 47 1.17 -3.77 -23.22
C LEU A 47 0.22 -4.97 -23.17
N LEU A 48 -0.67 -5.04 -22.18
CA LEU A 48 -1.70 -6.07 -22.08
C LEU A 48 -2.62 -6.08 -23.31
N SER A 49 -3.09 -4.91 -23.74
CA SER A 49 -3.92 -4.79 -24.95
C SER A 49 -3.17 -5.27 -26.20
N GLN A 50 -1.88 -4.95 -26.34
CA GLN A 50 -1.06 -5.45 -27.45
C GLN A 50 -0.85 -6.97 -27.40
N ILE A 51 -0.71 -7.54 -26.21
CA ILE A 51 -0.64 -9.01 -26.03
C ILE A 51 -1.96 -9.66 -26.44
N GLU A 52 -3.10 -9.12 -26.03
CA GLU A 52 -4.43 -9.61 -26.41
C GLU A 52 -4.66 -9.52 -27.92
N GLN A 53 -4.32 -8.38 -28.53
CA GLN A 53 -4.38 -8.19 -29.98
C GLN A 53 -3.49 -9.20 -30.71
N GLY A 54 -2.27 -9.43 -30.24
CA GLY A 54 -1.36 -10.42 -30.80
C GLY A 54 -1.92 -11.84 -30.74
N HIS A 55 -2.49 -12.26 -29.61
CA HIS A 55 -3.16 -13.55 -29.52
C HIS A 55 -4.39 -13.64 -30.43
N GLY A 56 -5.17 -12.56 -30.53
CA GLY A 56 -6.33 -12.48 -31.42
C GLY A 56 -5.96 -12.58 -32.90
N GLU A 57 -4.88 -11.92 -33.33
CA GLU A 57 -4.33 -12.02 -34.68
C GLU A 57 -3.85 -13.43 -34.99
N LEU A 58 -3.10 -14.05 -34.07
CA LEU A 58 -2.69 -15.44 -34.18
C LEU A 58 -3.88 -16.38 -34.35
N GLY A 59 -4.90 -16.24 -33.49
CA GLY A 59 -6.12 -17.04 -33.56
C GLY A 59 -6.86 -16.88 -34.89
N ARG A 60 -7.01 -15.63 -35.38
CA ARG A 60 -7.63 -15.35 -36.69
C ARG A 60 -6.88 -16.00 -37.85
N GLN A 61 -5.55 -15.93 -37.85
CA GLN A 61 -4.75 -16.51 -38.92
C GLN A 61 -4.78 -18.04 -38.92
N ILE A 62 -4.70 -18.66 -37.74
CA ILE A 62 -4.86 -20.11 -37.59
C ILE A 62 -6.24 -20.55 -38.11
N ALA A 63 -7.31 -19.86 -37.71
CA ALA A 63 -8.67 -20.15 -38.17
C ALA A 63 -8.82 -20.00 -39.70
N ALA A 64 -8.26 -18.93 -40.27
CA ALA A 64 -8.30 -18.70 -41.72
C ALA A 64 -7.56 -19.79 -42.52
N LEU A 65 -6.46 -20.32 -41.97
CA LEU A 65 -5.72 -21.43 -42.58
C LEU A 65 -6.48 -22.75 -42.50
N CYS A 66 -7.13 -23.03 -41.37
CA CYS A 66 -7.99 -24.21 -41.24
C CYS A 66 -9.21 -24.14 -42.17
N ALA A 67 -9.80 -22.95 -42.35
CA ALA A 67 -10.97 -22.75 -43.21
C ALA A 67 -10.67 -22.85 -44.72
N LYS A 68 -9.46 -22.52 -45.16
CA LYS A 68 -9.02 -22.58 -46.57
C LYS A 68 -8.59 -23.97 -47.05
N ARG A 69 -8.84 -25.03 -46.28
CA ARG A 69 -8.46 -26.41 -46.64
C ARG A 69 -9.64 -27.12 -47.33
N PRO A 70 -9.76 -27.12 -48.67
CA PRO A 70 -10.76 -27.94 -49.36
C PRO A 70 -10.39 -29.43 -49.20
N PRO A 71 -11.39 -30.33 -49.15
CA PRO A 71 -11.14 -31.77 -48.96
C PRO A 71 -10.40 -32.44 -50.13
N PHE A 72 -10.19 -31.77 -51.28
CA PHE A 72 -9.65 -32.39 -52.49
C PHE A 72 -8.75 -31.50 -53.38
N SER A 73 -7.96 -30.56 -52.84
CA SER A 73 -7.00 -29.79 -53.66
C SER A 73 -5.57 -29.87 -53.11
N HIS A 74 -4.66 -30.33 -53.97
CA HIS A 74 -3.22 -30.50 -53.69
C HIS A 74 -2.38 -29.22 -53.88
N GLU A 75 -3.00 -28.08 -54.15
CA GLU A 75 -2.30 -26.80 -54.30
C GLU A 75 -2.49 -25.92 -53.07
N SER A 76 -1.38 -25.68 -52.38
CA SER A 76 -1.30 -25.00 -51.08
C SER A 76 -1.44 -23.48 -51.23
N PRO A 77 -2.25 -22.77 -50.42
CA PRO A 77 -2.28 -21.31 -50.50
C PRO A 77 -1.16 -20.61 -49.70
N LEU A 78 -0.42 -21.28 -48.80
CA LEU A 78 0.75 -20.73 -48.07
C LEU A 78 1.73 -21.87 -47.73
N SER A 79 3.05 -21.68 -47.90
CA SER A 79 4.03 -22.72 -47.53
C SER A 79 4.02 -22.92 -46.02
N ARG A 80 4.09 -24.16 -45.55
CA ARG A 80 4.16 -24.51 -44.12
C ARG A 80 5.24 -23.69 -43.38
N ASP A 81 6.33 -23.39 -44.08
CA ASP A 81 7.45 -22.58 -43.57
C ASP A 81 7.07 -21.11 -43.34
N GLN A 82 6.09 -20.56 -44.07
CA GLN A 82 5.60 -19.19 -43.86
C GLN A 82 4.75 -19.11 -42.59
N LEU A 83 3.95 -20.15 -42.31
CA LEU A 83 3.18 -20.25 -41.08
C LEU A 83 4.09 -20.43 -39.87
N GLU A 84 5.06 -21.34 -39.93
CA GLU A 84 6.01 -21.56 -38.84
C GLU A 84 6.83 -20.30 -38.53
N ARG A 85 7.27 -19.57 -39.57
CA ARG A 85 7.94 -18.27 -39.39
C ARG A 85 7.03 -17.22 -38.76
N PHE A 86 5.76 -17.13 -39.19
CA PHE A 86 4.81 -16.19 -38.61
C PHE A 86 4.51 -16.50 -37.15
N LEU A 87 4.26 -17.77 -36.81
CA LEU A 87 4.02 -18.22 -35.44
C LEU A 87 5.24 -17.96 -34.55
N GLY A 88 6.46 -18.20 -35.05
CA GLY A 88 7.70 -17.88 -34.37
C GLY A 88 7.82 -16.38 -34.07
N GLN A 89 7.65 -15.54 -35.08
CA GLN A 89 7.74 -14.08 -34.93
C GLN A 89 6.68 -13.51 -33.98
N ALA A 90 5.45 -13.99 -34.07
CA ALA A 90 4.37 -13.55 -33.17
C ALA A 90 4.60 -14.06 -31.74
N GLY A 91 5.10 -15.29 -31.59
CA GLY A 91 5.49 -15.85 -30.30
C GLY A 91 6.60 -15.03 -29.64
N ASP A 92 7.67 -14.72 -30.38
CA ASP A 92 8.79 -13.90 -29.91
C ASP A 92 8.32 -12.50 -29.48
N ARG A 93 7.45 -11.88 -30.29
CA ARG A 93 6.86 -10.57 -29.98
C ARG A 93 6.02 -10.60 -28.71
N ILE A 94 5.14 -11.60 -28.55
CA ILE A 94 4.33 -11.75 -27.33
C ILE A 94 5.22 -12.01 -26.11
N GLN A 95 6.26 -12.83 -26.24
CA GLN A 95 7.21 -13.08 -25.17
C GLN A 95 7.97 -11.82 -24.77
N GLN A 96 8.40 -11.02 -25.74
CA GLN A 96 9.02 -9.72 -25.48
C GLN A 96 8.07 -8.79 -24.73
N LEU A 97 6.82 -8.65 -25.19
CA LEU A 97 5.81 -7.83 -24.52
C LEU A 97 5.54 -8.30 -23.08
N LYS A 98 5.48 -9.62 -22.84
CA LYS A 98 5.33 -10.19 -21.49
C LYS A 98 6.51 -9.85 -20.59
N ARG A 99 7.75 -9.97 -21.08
CA ARG A 99 8.95 -9.58 -20.32
C ARG A 99 8.94 -8.09 -19.98
N THR A 100 8.55 -7.24 -20.93
CA THR A 100 8.41 -5.80 -20.70
C THR A 100 7.32 -5.51 -19.66
N LEU A 101 6.18 -6.21 -19.70
CA LEU A 101 5.12 -6.05 -18.72
C LEU A 101 5.60 -6.39 -17.30
N LEU A 102 6.29 -7.53 -17.12
CA LEU A 102 6.86 -7.91 -15.82
C LEU A 102 7.86 -6.88 -15.30
N SER A 103 8.66 -6.30 -16.19
CA SER A 103 9.58 -5.21 -15.83
C SER A 103 8.83 -3.96 -15.37
N VAL A 104 7.75 -3.56 -16.07
CA VAL A 104 6.92 -2.41 -15.66
C VAL A 104 6.24 -2.66 -14.31
N ASP A 105 5.72 -3.86 -14.07
CA ASP A 105 5.11 -4.23 -12.78
C ASP A 105 6.12 -4.18 -11.63
N SER A 106 7.36 -4.64 -11.86
CA SER A 106 8.45 -4.52 -10.88
C SER A 106 8.75 -3.07 -10.52
N HIS A 107 8.83 -2.17 -11.52
CA HIS A 107 9.06 -0.73 -11.27
C HIS A 107 7.90 -0.09 -10.51
N ILE A 108 6.65 -0.48 -10.81
CA ILE A 108 5.48 -0.01 -10.06
C ILE A 108 5.60 -0.44 -8.58
N HIS A 109 6.01 -1.68 -8.34
CA HIS A 109 6.16 -2.21 -6.99
C HIS A 109 7.25 -1.47 -6.20
N GLU A 110 8.41 -1.27 -6.82
CA GLU A 110 9.54 -0.54 -6.22
C GLU A 110 9.17 0.90 -5.85
N LEU A 111 8.56 1.65 -6.78
CA LEU A 111 8.11 3.02 -6.51
C LEU A 111 7.05 3.10 -5.39
N LYS A 112 6.15 2.11 -5.31
CA LYS A 112 5.18 2.03 -4.21
C LYS A 112 5.89 1.79 -2.87
N LEU A 113 6.88 0.90 -2.84
CA LEU A 113 7.65 0.61 -1.63
C LEU A 113 8.43 1.84 -1.15
N GLU A 114 9.10 2.54 -2.07
CA GLU A 114 9.81 3.79 -1.79
C GLU A 114 8.86 4.87 -1.25
N THR A 115 7.67 4.99 -1.85
CA THR A 115 6.66 5.95 -1.39
C THR A 115 6.18 5.63 0.02
N ILE A 116 5.88 4.36 0.31
CA ILE A 116 5.48 3.90 1.66
C ILE A 116 6.59 4.20 2.66
N HIS A 117 7.84 3.90 2.32
CA HIS A 117 8.99 4.15 3.20
C HIS A 117 9.08 5.63 3.58
N HIS A 118 8.97 6.52 2.59
CA HIS A 118 9.00 7.95 2.84
C HIS A 118 7.80 8.41 3.70
N GLU A 119 6.58 7.97 3.38
CA GLU A 119 5.38 8.31 4.17
C GLU A 119 5.51 7.83 5.63
N LEU A 120 6.10 6.65 5.88
CA LEU A 120 6.34 6.15 7.23
C LEU A 120 7.38 6.98 8.00
N LEU A 121 8.46 7.43 7.34
CA LEU A 121 9.45 8.32 7.95
C LEU A 121 8.84 9.67 8.34
N THR A 122 8.06 10.28 7.45
CA THR A 122 7.35 11.54 7.75
C THR A 122 6.39 11.36 8.91
N LEU A 123 5.62 10.27 8.91
CA LEU A 123 4.70 9.96 10.01
C LEU A 123 5.45 9.77 11.34
N GLN A 124 6.60 9.11 11.34
CA GLN A 124 7.41 8.96 12.55
C GLN A 124 7.92 10.33 13.04
N GLN A 125 8.37 11.21 12.15
CA GLN A 125 8.82 12.56 12.50
C GLN A 125 7.66 13.39 13.08
N ASP A 126 6.50 13.37 12.44
CA ASP A 126 5.31 14.10 12.89
C ASP A 126 4.82 13.64 14.26
N LEU A 127 4.79 12.33 14.48
CA LEU A 127 4.47 11.75 15.78
C LEU A 127 5.49 12.20 16.84
N SER A 128 6.78 12.15 16.52
CA SER A 128 7.84 12.56 17.45
C SER A 128 7.76 14.04 17.84
N LEU A 129 7.50 14.93 16.87
CA LEU A 129 7.34 16.37 17.11
C LEU A 129 6.14 16.70 17.98
N ARG A 130 5.10 15.85 17.97
CA ARG A 130 3.86 16.05 18.71
C ARG A 130 3.78 15.24 20.02
N TRP A 131 4.90 14.62 20.43
CA TRP A 131 4.93 13.67 21.55
C TRP A 131 3.86 12.57 21.45
N ALA A 132 3.54 12.18 20.22
CA ALA A 132 2.66 11.08 19.91
C ALA A 132 3.48 9.84 19.48
N ALA A 133 2.88 8.67 19.56
CA ALA A 133 3.50 7.43 19.12
C ALA A 133 2.46 6.45 18.58
N ILE A 134 2.93 5.44 17.86
CA ILE A 134 2.18 4.23 17.54
C ILE A 134 2.80 3.10 18.34
N GLU A 135 2.00 2.45 19.18
CA GLU A 135 2.47 1.36 20.04
C GLU A 135 1.64 0.09 19.84
N ARG A 136 2.30 -1.04 20.12
CA ARG A 136 1.72 -2.38 20.03
C ARG A 136 1.53 -2.93 21.43
N PHE A 137 0.28 -3.20 21.79
CA PHE A 137 -0.11 -3.71 23.10
C PHE A 137 -0.52 -5.18 22.97
N PRO A 138 0.35 -6.13 23.32
CA PRO A 138 -0.01 -7.54 23.33
C PRO A 138 -0.97 -7.85 24.49
N VAL A 139 -2.06 -8.57 24.20
CA VAL A 139 -2.97 -9.11 25.20
C VAL A 139 -2.39 -10.42 25.70
N VAL A 140 -1.65 -10.35 26.79
CA VAL A 140 -1.06 -11.52 27.44
C VAL A 140 -2.08 -12.26 28.30
N GLN A 141 -1.79 -13.53 28.61
CA GLN A 141 -2.61 -14.31 29.53
C GLN A 141 -2.70 -13.61 30.90
N GLY A 142 -3.91 -13.46 31.43
CA GLY A 142 -4.17 -12.76 32.69
C GLY A 142 -4.30 -11.24 32.56
N SER A 143 -4.21 -10.70 31.35
CA SER A 143 -4.49 -9.28 31.09
C SER A 143 -5.96 -8.94 31.45
N PRO A 144 -6.22 -7.79 32.09
CA PRO A 144 -7.57 -7.42 32.53
C PRO A 144 -8.54 -7.12 31.37
N VAL A 145 -8.03 -7.00 30.15
CA VAL A 145 -8.84 -6.75 28.95
C VAL A 145 -9.26 -8.03 28.22
N THR A 146 -8.71 -9.20 28.59
CA THR A 146 -9.06 -10.47 27.95
C THR A 146 -10.54 -10.80 28.17
N GLY A 147 -11.24 -11.13 27.08
CA GLY A 147 -12.67 -11.46 27.10
C GLY A 147 -13.60 -10.26 27.12
N ARG A 148 -13.07 -9.03 27.22
CA ARG A 148 -13.87 -7.80 27.15
C ARG A 148 -14.06 -7.37 25.70
N THR A 149 -15.17 -6.70 25.43
CA THR A 149 -15.38 -6.03 24.14
C THR A 149 -14.54 -4.75 24.05
N LEU A 150 -14.24 -4.29 22.84
CA LEU A 150 -13.49 -3.07 22.66
C LEU A 150 -14.19 -1.84 23.29
N ALA A 151 -15.52 -1.79 23.23
CA ALA A 151 -16.32 -0.74 23.85
C ALA A 151 -16.21 -0.71 25.39
N GLU A 152 -15.91 -1.85 26.02
CA GLU A 152 -15.73 -1.94 27.48
C GLU A 152 -14.32 -1.51 27.94
N VAL A 153 -13.37 -1.40 27.01
CA VAL A 153 -12.01 -0.94 27.29
C VAL A 153 -12.01 0.57 27.24
N ALA A 154 -11.93 1.20 28.41
CA ALA A 154 -11.83 2.65 28.50
C ALA A 154 -10.44 3.11 28.01
N LEU A 155 -10.40 3.77 26.86
CA LEU A 155 -9.17 4.39 26.34
C LEU A 155 -9.20 5.90 26.62
N PRO A 156 -8.04 6.53 26.93
CA PRO A 156 -7.94 7.98 27.03
C PRO A 156 -8.42 8.68 25.75
N ALA A 157 -8.96 9.89 25.88
CA ALA A 157 -9.55 10.63 24.76
C ALA A 157 -8.55 10.97 23.64
N SER A 158 -7.25 10.94 23.91
CA SER A 158 -6.15 11.12 22.97
C SER A 158 -5.70 9.83 22.28
N VAL A 159 -6.08 8.66 22.80
CA VAL A 159 -5.67 7.34 22.30
C VAL A 159 -6.74 6.79 21.38
N ARG A 160 -6.33 6.25 20.24
CA ARG A 160 -7.19 5.60 19.25
C ARG A 160 -6.63 4.23 18.92
N LEU A 161 -7.50 3.22 18.91
CA LEU A 161 -7.16 1.93 18.34
C LEU A 161 -7.23 2.03 16.81
N VAL A 162 -6.13 1.65 16.15
CA VAL A 162 -6.03 1.63 14.68
C VAL A 162 -6.51 0.28 14.15
N THR A 163 -6.05 -0.81 14.74
CA THR A 163 -6.37 -2.19 14.32
C THR A 163 -5.96 -3.18 15.41
N VAL A 164 -6.50 -4.39 15.34
CA VAL A 164 -6.05 -5.53 16.13
C VAL A 164 -5.40 -6.55 15.21
N LEU A 165 -4.17 -6.96 15.54
CA LEU A 165 -3.50 -8.08 14.91
C LEU A 165 -3.89 -9.36 15.65
N ARG A 166 -4.49 -10.31 14.92
CA ARG A 166 -4.82 -11.64 15.44
C ARG A 166 -4.11 -12.69 14.59
N GLY A 167 -2.92 -13.09 15.01
CA GLY A 167 -2.01 -13.88 14.20
C GLY A 167 -1.65 -13.15 12.88
N PRO A 168 -1.92 -13.74 11.69
CA PRO A 168 -1.60 -13.10 10.41
C PRO A 168 -2.67 -12.10 9.93
N PHE A 169 -3.77 -11.92 10.68
CA PHE A 169 -4.92 -11.12 10.24
C PHE A 169 -4.94 -9.73 10.88
N LEU A 170 -5.25 -8.72 10.06
CA LEU A 170 -5.62 -7.38 10.48
C LEU A 170 -7.13 -7.33 10.69
N VAL A 171 -7.56 -7.14 11.93
CA VAL A 171 -8.97 -7.02 12.30
C VAL A 171 -9.29 -5.54 12.50
N PRO A 172 -10.30 -4.99 11.83
CA PRO A 172 -10.71 -3.60 12.05
C PRO A 172 -11.20 -3.43 13.49
N PRO A 173 -10.98 -2.25 14.11
CA PRO A 173 -11.52 -1.95 15.42
C PRO A 173 -13.05 -1.86 15.30
N ASP A 174 -13.75 -2.80 15.94
CA ASP A 174 -15.20 -2.86 16.05
C ASP A 174 -15.53 -2.89 17.54
N ASP A 175 -16.52 -2.10 17.96
CA ASP A 175 -16.97 -2.02 19.35
C ASP A 175 -17.41 -3.39 19.89
N ALA A 176 -17.94 -4.26 19.01
CA ALA A 176 -18.33 -5.63 19.34
C ALA A 176 -17.16 -6.63 19.38
N LEU A 177 -15.95 -6.21 19.00
CA LEU A 177 -14.78 -7.09 18.94
C LEU A 177 -14.36 -7.50 20.36
N VAL A 178 -14.44 -8.80 20.64
CA VAL A 178 -13.94 -9.39 21.89
C VAL A 178 -12.43 -9.62 21.78
N LEU A 179 -11.68 -9.06 22.74
CA LEU A 179 -10.23 -9.20 22.85
C LEU A 179 -9.85 -10.58 23.39
N ARG A 180 -8.87 -11.21 22.75
CA ARG A 180 -8.38 -12.57 23.06
C ARG A 180 -6.92 -12.51 23.46
N VAL A 181 -6.47 -13.55 24.16
CA VAL A 181 -5.04 -13.77 24.38
C VAL A 181 -4.34 -13.86 23.01
N ASP A 182 -3.14 -13.31 22.93
CA ASP A 182 -2.30 -13.18 21.74
C ASP A 182 -2.79 -12.18 20.69
N ASP A 183 -3.89 -11.47 20.94
CA ASP A 183 -4.20 -10.27 20.16
C ASP A 183 -3.14 -9.19 20.41
N VAL A 184 -2.76 -8.45 19.38
CA VAL A 184 -1.88 -7.28 19.50
C VAL A 184 -2.64 -6.06 19.02
N LEU A 185 -2.97 -5.16 19.95
CA LEU A 185 -3.66 -3.92 19.66
C LEU A 185 -2.65 -2.89 19.17
N VAL A 186 -2.89 -2.31 18.00
CA VAL A 186 -2.07 -1.22 17.45
C VAL A 186 -2.79 0.09 17.73
N MET A 187 -2.25 0.89 18.65
CA MET A 187 -2.86 2.15 19.06
C MET A 187 -1.97 3.34 18.69
N VAL A 188 -2.60 4.50 18.48
CA VAL A 188 -1.94 5.79 18.27
C VAL A 188 -2.45 6.78 19.31
N GLY A 189 -1.57 7.59 19.88
CA GLY A 189 -1.93 8.58 20.89
C GLY A 189 -0.72 9.33 21.43
N LEU A 190 -0.94 10.17 22.45
CA LEU A 190 0.16 10.82 23.16
C LEU A 190 0.97 9.78 23.95
N GLN A 191 2.29 9.93 23.98
CA GLN A 191 3.19 8.98 24.66
C GLN A 191 2.84 8.77 26.13
N ALA A 192 2.47 9.85 26.84
CA ALA A 192 2.07 9.76 28.25
C ALA A 192 0.80 8.91 28.46
N ASP A 193 -0.20 9.08 27.58
CA ASP A 193 -1.46 8.35 27.66
C ASP A 193 -1.29 6.90 27.20
N LEU A 194 -0.44 6.64 26.21
CA LEU A 194 -0.06 5.28 25.79
C LEU A 194 0.67 4.54 26.92
N ALA A 195 1.55 5.21 27.67
CA ALA A 195 2.21 4.63 28.84
C ALA A 195 1.21 4.28 29.95
N GLN A 196 0.16 5.09 30.14
CA GLN A 196 -0.93 4.76 31.07
C GLN A 196 -1.67 3.50 30.61
N VAL A 197 -2.04 3.42 29.32
CA VAL A 197 -2.68 2.22 28.75
C VAL A 197 -1.79 0.99 28.91
N ALA A 198 -0.47 1.12 28.73
CA ALA A 198 0.48 0.02 28.94
C ALA A 198 0.39 -0.55 30.36
N ALA A 199 0.30 0.33 31.37
CA ALA A 199 0.19 -0.07 32.76
C ALA A 199 -1.13 -0.83 33.03
N GLU A 200 -2.24 -0.35 32.47
CA GLU A 200 -3.56 -0.97 32.60
C GLU A 200 -3.62 -2.35 31.93
N PHE A 201 -2.93 -2.54 30.79
CA PHE A 201 -2.90 -3.81 30.08
C PHE A 201 -2.01 -4.87 30.76
N THR A 202 -1.03 -4.43 31.57
CA THR A 202 -0.02 -5.29 32.23
C THR A 202 -0.39 -5.66 33.66
N GLN A 203 -1.22 -4.87 34.35
CA GLN A 203 -1.64 -5.18 35.72
C GLN A 203 -2.61 -6.38 35.74
N ALA A 204 -2.04 -7.58 35.91
CA ALA A 204 -2.81 -8.75 36.31
C ALA A 204 -3.52 -8.43 37.63
N ARG A 205 -4.86 -8.57 37.66
CA ARG A 205 -5.61 -8.54 38.92
C ARG A 205 -4.96 -9.57 39.86
N SER A 206 -4.26 -9.10 40.89
CA SER A 206 -3.89 -9.93 42.03
C SER A 206 -5.18 -10.41 42.67
N ALA A 207 -5.61 -11.62 42.31
CA ALA A 207 -6.71 -12.30 42.97
C ALA A 207 -6.30 -12.50 44.43
N LYS A 208 -7.02 -11.83 45.33
CA LYS A 208 -6.92 -12.03 46.78
C LYS A 208 -7.19 -13.52 47.05
N PRO A 209 -6.28 -14.28 47.68
CA PRO A 209 -6.58 -15.66 48.03
C PRO A 209 -7.63 -15.63 49.14
N ALA A 210 -8.70 -16.41 48.94
CA ALA A 210 -9.67 -16.75 49.98
C ALA A 210 -9.10 -17.88 50.86
#